data_AF-A0AAN9I0Q2-F1
#
_entry.id   AF-A0AAN9I0Q2-F1
#
_cell.length_a   1.000
_cell.length_b   1.000
_cell.length_c   1.000
_cell.angle_alpha   90.00
_cell.angle_beta   90.00
_cell.angle_gamma   90.00
#
_symmetry.space_group_name_H-M   'P 1'
#
loop_
_entity.id
_entity.type
_entity.pdbx_description
1 polymer ?
#
loop_
_entity_poly.entity_id
_entity_poly.type
_entity_poly.pdbx_seq_one_letter_code
_entity_poly.pdbx_strand_id
1 'polypeptide(L)'
;MLLLQSLCLKPSSFILFNFNSNSRLLHFSTLRPFSSSATVSPPSKTIIYSTHGEPDAVTKLVEVPGVEVKENEVCVKMLAAPINPSDINRIQGVYPVRPQPPAVSGCEGVGQVYSVGQAVTTLSPGDWVIPYPPSFG
;
A
#
# COMPACT_ATOMS: atom_id res chain seq x y z
N MET A 1 -8.64 2.28 -12.40
CA MET A 1 -7.66 3.38 -12.36
C MET A 1 -7.15 3.45 -10.94
N LEU A 2 -6.32 2.47 -10.59
CA LEU A 2 -5.93 2.15 -9.22
C LEU A 2 -5.09 3.28 -8.63
N LEU A 3 -5.45 3.78 -7.44
CA LEU A 3 -4.69 4.81 -6.72
C LEU A 3 -4.11 4.19 -5.45
N LEU A 4 -3.19 3.24 -5.65
CA LEU A 4 -2.66 2.39 -4.59
C LEU A 4 -1.39 3.01 -3.97
N GLN A 5 -1.49 3.78 -2.88
CA GLN A 5 -0.33 4.22 -2.07
C GLN A 5 0.38 3.05 -1.36
N SER A 6 1.59 2.63 -1.80
CA SER A 6 2.44 1.64 -1.08
C SER A 6 3.89 2.03 -0.99
N LEU A 7 4.53 1.48 0.03
CA LEU A 7 5.83 1.83 0.57
C LEU A 7 6.59 0.54 1.00
N CYS A 8 7.93 0.55 1.03
CA CYS A 8 8.92 -0.50 1.35
C CYS A 8 8.54 -1.36 2.56
N LEU A 9 8.30 -2.64 2.31
CA LEU A 9 7.92 -3.60 3.33
C LEU A 9 8.85 -4.82 3.34
N LYS A 10 9.24 -5.23 4.55
CA LYS A 10 9.67 -6.61 4.81
C LYS A 10 8.51 -7.57 4.51
N PRO A 11 8.78 -8.86 4.21
CA PRO A 11 7.72 -9.87 4.20
C PRO A 11 7.02 -9.82 5.57
N SER A 12 5.68 -9.70 5.57
CA SER A 12 4.75 -9.63 6.72
C SER A 12 4.09 -8.28 7.02
N SER A 13 4.24 -7.27 6.18
CA SER A 13 3.59 -5.97 6.44
C SER A 13 2.32 -5.77 5.62
N PHE A 14 1.36 -5.04 6.19
CA PHE A 14 0.05 -4.77 5.60
C PHE A 14 -0.05 -3.29 5.21
N ILE A 15 -0.55 -3.01 4.01
CA ILE A 15 -0.79 -1.66 3.52
C ILE A 15 -2.23 -1.51 3.06
N LEU A 16 -2.84 -0.39 3.47
CA LEU A 16 -4.13 0.04 2.97
C LEU A 16 -3.95 0.87 1.71
N PHE A 17 -4.77 0.56 0.72
CA PHE A 17 -4.72 1.19 -0.57
C PHE A 17 -6.09 1.68 -1.00
N ASN A 18 -6.17 2.87 -1.61
CA ASN A 18 -7.45 3.40 -2.12
C ASN A 18 -7.74 2.86 -3.53
N PHE A 19 -8.92 2.28 -3.71
CA PHE A 19 -9.36 1.73 -4.98
C PHE A 19 -10.31 2.69 -5.70
N ASN A 20 -9.91 3.16 -6.88
CA ASN A 20 -10.75 3.97 -7.77
C ASN A 20 -10.92 3.26 -9.14
N SER A 21 -12.15 2.97 -9.55
CA SER A 21 -12.43 2.38 -10.87
C SER A 21 -13.12 3.38 -11.80
N ASN A 22 -12.39 3.87 -12.80
CA ASN A 22 -12.93 4.63 -13.95
C ASN A 22 -13.06 3.78 -15.23
N SER A 23 -13.01 2.46 -15.12
CA SER A 23 -13.11 1.56 -16.28
C SER A 23 -14.46 0.86 -16.28
N ARG A 24 -15.38 1.30 -17.16
CA ARG A 24 -16.62 0.58 -17.46
C ARG A 24 -16.25 -0.73 -18.17
N LEU A 25 -16.31 -1.83 -17.45
CA LEU A 25 -16.48 -3.15 -18.05
C LEU A 25 -17.78 -3.75 -17.52
N LEU A 26 -18.58 -4.25 -18.44
CA LEU A 26 -19.83 -4.95 -18.16
C LEU A 26 -19.50 -6.25 -17.43
N HIS A 27 -20.10 -6.56 -16.27
CA HIS A 27 -20.69 -7.89 -15.99
C HIS A 27 -21.13 -8.18 -14.55
N PHE A 28 -22.20 -8.98 -14.53
CA PHE A 28 -22.81 -9.88 -13.54
C PHE A 28 -22.63 -9.65 -12.04
N SER A 29 -23.72 -9.18 -11.42
CA SER A 29 -23.95 -9.16 -9.99
C SER A 29 -24.29 -10.56 -9.46
N THR A 30 -23.34 -11.20 -8.77
CA THR A 30 -23.69 -12.24 -7.78
C THR A 30 -23.81 -11.56 -6.42
N LEU A 31 -25.01 -11.58 -5.84
CA LEU A 31 -25.30 -10.98 -4.53
C LEU A 31 -24.53 -11.73 -3.43
N ARG A 32 -23.58 -11.06 -2.76
CA ARG A 32 -22.93 -11.57 -1.55
C ARG A 32 -23.75 -11.14 -0.31
N PRO A 33 -23.98 -12.02 0.66
CA PRO A 33 -24.75 -11.69 1.86
C PRO A 33 -24.04 -10.65 2.73
N PHE A 34 -24.83 -9.75 3.31
CA PHE A 34 -24.42 -8.62 4.15
C PHE A 34 -23.84 -9.11 5.48
N SER A 35 -22.59 -8.75 5.78
CA SER A 35 -22.04 -8.81 7.15
C SER A 35 -21.25 -7.51 7.40
N SER A 36 -21.81 -6.65 8.23
CA SER A 36 -21.37 -5.28 8.49
C SER A 36 -20.30 -5.19 9.59
N SER A 37 -19.25 -6.02 9.52
CA SER A 37 -18.10 -5.86 10.41
C SER A 37 -17.02 -5.08 9.70
N ALA A 38 -16.67 -3.90 10.22
CA ALA A 38 -15.53 -3.12 9.76
C ALA A 38 -14.28 -4.00 9.85
N THR A 39 -13.68 -4.29 8.70
CA THR A 39 -12.50 -5.16 8.66
C THR A 39 -11.29 -4.32 9.04
N VAL A 40 -10.62 -4.68 10.16
CA VAL A 40 -9.39 -4.01 10.60
C VAL A 40 -8.19 -4.75 10.01
N SER A 41 -7.21 -4.01 9.48
CA SER A 41 -5.94 -4.59 9.05
C SER A 41 -5.12 -5.09 10.24
N PRO A 42 -4.31 -6.15 10.11
CA PRO A 42 -3.43 -6.57 11.19
C PRO A 42 -2.35 -5.51 11.46
N PRO A 43 -1.82 -5.43 12.70
CA PRO A 43 -0.61 -4.67 12.98
C PRO A 43 0.53 -5.06 12.05
N SER A 44 1.38 -4.10 11.68
CA SER A 44 2.44 -4.30 10.71
C SER A 44 3.72 -3.55 11.07
N LYS A 45 4.80 -3.79 10.33
CA LYS A 45 6.07 -3.07 10.49
C LYS A 45 6.40 -2.30 9.22
N THR A 46 6.91 -1.10 9.34
CA THR A 46 7.18 -0.25 8.17
C THR A 46 8.47 0.54 8.36
N ILE A 47 9.14 0.90 7.27
CA ILE A 47 10.38 1.68 7.32
C ILE A 47 10.05 3.14 6.98
N ILE A 48 10.11 4.03 7.97
CA ILE A 48 9.85 5.46 7.80
C ILE A 48 11.12 6.30 7.82
N TYR A 49 11.08 7.48 7.19
CA TYR A 49 12.06 8.53 7.35
C TYR A 49 11.36 9.84 7.72
N SER A 50 11.83 10.51 8.78
CA SER A 50 11.24 11.76 9.30
C SER A 50 11.86 13.02 8.70
N THR A 51 13.01 12.88 8.05
CA THR A 51 13.74 13.94 7.35
C THR A 51 14.46 13.33 6.16
N HIS A 52 14.80 14.13 5.15
CA HIS A 52 15.68 13.68 4.08
C HIS A 52 17.12 13.53 4.57
N GLY A 53 17.87 12.57 4.00
CA GLY A 53 19.28 12.36 4.30
C GLY A 53 19.77 10.97 3.91
N GLU A 54 20.94 10.59 4.42
CA GLU A 54 21.51 9.26 4.16
C GLU A 54 20.61 8.16 4.76
N PRO A 55 20.22 7.13 3.96
CA PRO A 55 19.24 6.14 4.40
C PRO A 55 19.56 5.48 5.75
N ASP A 56 20.83 5.18 6.00
CA ASP A 56 21.30 4.56 7.24
C ASP A 56 21.10 5.45 8.47
N ALA A 57 21.08 6.77 8.28
CA ALA A 57 20.93 7.75 9.35
C ALA A 57 19.46 8.13 9.59
N VAL A 58 18.62 8.15 8.55
CA VAL A 58 17.27 8.72 8.62
C VAL A 58 16.14 7.68 8.63
N THR A 59 16.39 6.45 8.21
CA THR A 59 15.35 5.41 8.17
C THR A 59 15.21 4.68 9.50
N LYS A 60 13.96 4.37 9.88
CA LYS A 60 13.63 3.64 11.11
C LYS A 60 12.54 2.62 10.86
N LEU A 61 12.70 1.43 11.44
CA LEU A 61 11.63 0.44 11.51
C LEU A 61 10.65 0.83 12.62
N VAL A 62 9.37 0.97 12.27
CA VAL A 62 8.30 1.34 13.19
C VAL A 62 7.18 0.30 13.13
N GLU A 63 6.58 0.00 14.27
CA GLU A 63 5.36 -0.81 14.34
C GLU A 63 4.14 0.08 14.15
N VAL A 64 3.25 -0.33 13.26
CA VAL A 64 2.03 0.39 12.90
C VAL A 64 0.85 -0.43 13.41
N PRO A 65 -0.05 0.15 14.22
CA PRO A 65 -1.24 -0.55 14.67
C PRO A 65 -2.15 -0.88 13.49
N GLY A 66 -3.06 -1.83 13.71
CA GLY A 66 -4.10 -2.13 12.73
C GLY A 66 -4.95 -0.90 12.43
N VAL A 67 -5.21 -0.65 11.15
CA VAL A 67 -6.04 0.45 10.65
C VAL A 67 -7.31 -0.13 10.03
N GLU A 68 -8.43 0.55 10.24
CA GLU A 68 -9.71 0.20 9.63
C GLU A 68 -9.65 0.27 8.10
N VAL A 69 -10.11 -0.79 7.43
CA VAL A 69 -10.22 -0.86 5.96
C VAL A 69 -11.56 -0.23 5.56
N LYS A 70 -11.52 0.95 4.93
CA LYS A 70 -12.73 1.64 4.48
C LYS A 70 -13.37 0.95 3.28
N GLU A 71 -14.60 1.34 2.96
CA GLU A 71 -15.41 0.73 1.90
C GLU A 71 -14.70 0.66 0.54
N ASN A 72 -13.89 1.66 0.19
CA ASN A 72 -13.16 1.73 -1.08
C ASN A 72 -11.67 1.36 -0.94
N GLU A 73 -11.27 0.71 0.15
CA GLU A 73 -9.88 0.39 0.40
C GLU A 73 -9.59 -1.10 0.23
N VAL A 74 -8.33 -1.41 -0.05
CA VAL A 74 -7.82 -2.78 -0.12
C VAL A 74 -6.65 -2.90 0.85
N CYS A 75 -6.73 -3.87 1.75
CA CYS A 75 -5.62 -4.25 2.59
C CYS A 75 -4.78 -5.30 1.85
N VAL A 76 -3.50 -5.06 1.71
CA VAL A 76 -2.57 -5.93 1.00
C VAL A 76 -1.43 -6.31 1.92
N LYS A 77 -1.14 -7.60 1.98
CA LYS A 77 0.06 -8.14 2.62
C LYS A 77 1.19 -8.13 1.61
N MET A 78 2.22 -7.33 1.85
CA MET A 78 3.39 -7.35 0.96
C MET A 78 4.19 -8.64 1.15
N LEU A 79 4.58 -9.22 0.01
CA LEU A 79 5.37 -10.44 -0.08
C LEU A 79 6.84 -10.10 -0.29
N ALA A 80 7.12 -9.12 -1.16
CA ALA A 80 8.46 -8.63 -1.41
C ALA A 80 8.43 -7.17 -1.91
N ALA A 81 9.47 -6.42 -1.61
CA ALA A 81 9.72 -5.08 -2.13
C ALA A 81 11.22 -4.96 -2.48
N PRO A 82 11.59 -4.58 -3.71
CA PRO A 82 12.98 -4.34 -4.08
C PRO A 82 13.52 -3.05 -3.45
N ILE A 83 14.84 -2.92 -3.43
CA ILE A 83 15.52 -1.65 -3.13
C ILE A 83 16.16 -1.18 -4.42
N ASN A 84 15.65 -0.08 -4.96
CA ASN A 84 16.15 0.55 -6.18
C ASN A 84 16.95 1.82 -5.86
N PRO A 85 17.84 2.28 -6.76
CA PRO A 85 18.52 3.57 -6.61
C PRO A 85 17.56 4.76 -6.44
N SER A 86 16.37 4.70 -7.03
CA SER A 86 15.33 5.72 -6.86
C SER A 86 14.81 5.82 -5.44
N ASP A 87 14.74 4.70 -4.69
CA ASP A 87 14.29 4.71 -3.30
C ASP A 87 15.29 5.45 -2.42
N ILE A 88 16.59 5.19 -2.64
CA ILE A 88 17.70 5.90 -1.98
C ILE A 88 17.61 7.40 -2.29
N ASN A 89 17.47 7.76 -3.57
CA ASN A 89 17.37 9.15 -4.01
C ASN A 89 16.13 9.86 -3.43
N ARG A 90 15.02 9.14 -3.22
CA ARG A 90 13.81 9.68 -2.58
C ARG A 90 14.04 9.97 -1.11
N ILE A 91 14.68 9.04 -0.38
CA ILE A 91 15.04 9.22 1.02
C ILE A 91 16.02 10.40 1.17
N GLN A 92 17.03 10.49 0.30
CA GLN A 92 17.98 11.62 0.24
C GLN A 92 17.33 12.95 -0.19
N GLY A 93 16.13 12.93 -0.76
CA GLY A 93 15.42 14.13 -1.20
C GLY A 93 15.93 14.73 -2.52
N VAL A 94 16.65 13.93 -3.31
CA VAL A 94 17.24 14.33 -4.61
C VAL A 94 16.49 13.79 -5.83
N TYR A 95 15.58 12.82 -5.63
CA TYR A 95 14.70 12.33 -6.69
C TYR A 95 13.65 13.39 -7.09
N PRO A 96 13.12 13.46 -8.32
CA PRO A 96 12.10 14.45 -8.69
C PRO A 96 10.79 14.30 -7.91
N VAL A 97 10.39 13.05 -7.66
CA VAL A 97 9.18 12.71 -6.90
C VAL A 97 9.55 12.55 -5.43
N ARG A 98 9.12 13.47 -4.57
CA ARG A 98 9.56 13.55 -3.16
C ARG A 98 8.38 13.65 -2.21
N PRO A 99 8.01 12.55 -1.54
CA PRO A 99 7.08 12.62 -0.43
C PRO A 99 7.63 13.51 0.68
N GLN A 100 6.76 14.35 1.25
CA GLN A 100 7.12 15.15 2.42
C GLN A 100 7.29 14.22 3.63
N PRO A 101 8.44 14.26 4.33
CA PRO A 101 8.60 13.54 5.58
C PRO A 101 7.59 14.03 6.65
N PRO A 102 7.08 13.16 7.55
CA PRO A 102 7.39 11.74 7.66
C PRO A 102 6.76 10.92 6.53
N ALA A 103 7.58 10.11 5.88
CA ALA A 103 7.14 9.26 4.79
C ALA A 103 7.70 7.86 4.97
N VAL A 104 7.01 6.86 4.45
CA VAL A 104 7.55 5.52 4.38
C VAL A 104 8.48 5.43 3.16
N SER A 105 9.57 4.69 3.28
CA SER A 105 10.51 4.43 2.18
C SER A 105 9.88 3.51 1.12
N GLY A 106 10.48 3.34 -0.08
CA GLY A 106 10.10 2.37 -1.13
C GLY A 106 8.83 2.69 -1.93
N CYS A 107 8.75 2.18 -3.15
CA CYS A 107 7.64 2.49 -4.08
C CYS A 107 7.12 1.30 -4.87
N GLU A 108 7.82 0.18 -4.80
CA GLU A 108 7.58 -1.01 -5.59
C GLU A 108 7.40 -2.23 -4.70
N GLY A 109 6.85 -3.29 -5.28
CA GLY A 109 6.76 -4.58 -4.66
C GLY A 109 5.61 -5.40 -5.22
N VAL A 110 5.49 -6.61 -4.68
CA VAL A 110 4.36 -7.50 -4.93
C VAL A 110 3.70 -7.83 -3.60
N GLY A 111 2.39 -7.78 -3.59
CA GLY A 111 1.57 -8.09 -2.44
C GLY A 111 0.41 -9.00 -2.79
N GLN A 112 -0.17 -9.61 -1.76
CA GLN A 112 -1.40 -10.37 -1.86
C GLN A 112 -2.52 -9.62 -1.16
N VAL A 113 -3.68 -9.50 -1.81
CA VAL A 113 -4.87 -8.92 -1.20
C VAL A 113 -5.26 -9.74 0.03
N TYR A 114 -5.27 -9.09 1.20
CA TYR A 114 -5.65 -9.68 2.47
C TYR A 114 -7.14 -9.48 2.75
N SER A 115 -7.63 -8.26 2.56
CA SER A 115 -9.05 -7.92 2.68
C SER A 115 -9.41 -6.75 1.78
N VAL A 116 -10.70 -6.63 1.47
CA VAL A 116 -11.24 -5.57 0.63
C VAL A 116 -12.40 -4.89 1.34
N GLY A 117 -12.53 -3.59 1.13
CA GLY A 117 -13.69 -2.81 1.52
C GLY A 117 -14.92 -3.22 0.72
N GLN A 118 -16.11 -2.93 1.28
CA GLN A 118 -17.39 -3.40 0.74
C GLN A 118 -17.70 -2.90 -0.69
N ALA A 119 -17.15 -1.75 -1.09
CA ALA A 119 -17.37 -1.17 -2.41
C ALA A 119 -16.37 -1.69 -3.47
N VAL A 120 -15.34 -2.45 -3.07
CA VAL A 120 -14.35 -3.01 -3.99
C VAL A 120 -14.89 -4.31 -4.61
N THR A 121 -15.21 -4.27 -5.90
CA THR A 121 -15.81 -5.40 -6.64
C THR A 121 -14.85 -6.12 -7.57
N THR A 122 -13.68 -5.53 -7.86
CA THR A 122 -12.77 -6.03 -8.91
C THR A 122 -11.57 -6.82 -8.37
N LEU A 123 -11.37 -6.82 -7.05
CA LEU A 123 -10.30 -7.53 -6.36
C LEU A 123 -10.91 -8.40 -5.27
N SER A 124 -10.30 -9.54 -5.01
CA SER A 124 -10.70 -10.48 -3.96
C SER A 124 -9.49 -10.88 -3.11
N PRO A 125 -9.69 -11.23 -1.82
CA PRO A 125 -8.64 -11.81 -1.00
C PRO A 125 -7.96 -12.99 -1.72
N GLY A 126 -6.63 -12.99 -1.72
CA GLY A 126 -5.81 -13.98 -2.42
C GLY A 126 -5.20 -13.48 -3.73
N ASP A 127 -5.76 -12.43 -4.35
CA ASP A 127 -5.24 -11.85 -5.60
C ASP A 127 -3.83 -11.26 -5.41
N TRP A 128 -2.98 -11.42 -6.41
CA TRP A 128 -1.65 -10.81 -6.44
C TRP A 128 -1.70 -9.45 -7.12
N VAL A 129 -1.12 -8.45 -6.48
CA VAL A 129 -1.16 -7.06 -6.93
C VAL A 129 0.21 -6.41 -6.83
N ILE A 130 0.44 -5.41 -7.70
CA ILE A 130 1.60 -4.51 -7.65
C ILE A 130 1.11 -3.06 -7.55
N PRO A 131 1.86 -2.16 -6.89
CA PRO A 131 1.54 -0.74 -6.87
C PRO A 131 1.55 -0.15 -8.28
N TYR A 132 0.59 0.73 -8.58
CA TYR A 132 0.54 1.49 -9.83
C TYR A 132 -0.12 2.86 -9.60
N PRO A 133 0.44 3.95 -10.12
CA PRO A 133 1.76 4.05 -10.77
C PRO A 133 2.92 3.80 -9.77
N PRO A 134 4.13 3.45 -10.25
CA PRO A 134 5.31 3.15 -9.41
C PRO A 134 5.87 4.37 -8.65
N SER A 135 5.28 5.55 -8.81
CA SER A 135 5.75 6.76 -8.15
C SER A 135 4.57 7.66 -7.80
N PHE A 136 4.28 7.78 -6.50
CA PHE A 136 3.44 8.84 -5.96
C PHE A 136 4.33 10.01 -5.54
N GLY A 137 4.03 11.18 -6.11
CA GLY A 137 4.35 12.50 -5.59
C GLY A 137 3.05 13.24 -5.39
#